data_AF-A0A1F8ABQ3-F1
#
_entry.id   AF-A0A1F8ABQ3-F1
#
_cell.length_a   1.000
_cell.length_b   1.000
_cell.length_c   1.000
_cell.angle_alpha   90.00
_cell.angle_beta   90.00
_cell.angle_gamma   90.00
#
_symmetry.space_group_name_H-M   'P 1'
#
loop_
_entity.id
_entity.type
_entity.pdbx_description
1 polymer ?
#
loop_
_entity_poly.entity_id
_entity_poly.type
_entity_poly.pdbx_seq_one_letter_code
_entity_poly.pdbx_strand_id
1 'polypeptide(L)'
;MSRNISLTSRGEPIQYEQLFEYTNGRFLVNEKHEISKRYAKFDLDALCTVVSSLPFVSSPISKIDKLEGGFNKALLMTAENGKEIITKIPCPTVVPAEYSTASEAASLEYVRSHTSIPVSNVLAWNSDFSNPVGSEYIVLEKVNGRQLISVWGEMGQLQQFKLIQNLVQLESQLASIEFPGYGHLYFRHSAKHGSPVIPINDDCCIGPAYNASWFPQFRNQEYSGPFLPYLNLLY
;
A
#
# COMPACT_ATOMS: atom_id res chain seq x y z
N MET A 1 6.13 8.51 29.51
CA MET A 1 4.79 9.08 29.74
C MET A 1 3.91 8.59 28.60
N SER A 2 2.91 7.76 28.89
CA SER A 2 2.01 7.21 27.86
C SER A 2 1.22 8.38 27.26
N ARG A 3 1.43 8.69 25.98
CA ARG A 3 0.69 9.74 25.27
C ARG A 3 -0.74 9.23 25.07
N ASN A 4 -1.73 10.05 25.42
CA ASN A 4 -3.13 9.66 25.28
C ASN A 4 -3.56 9.84 23.81
N ILE A 5 -3.33 8.81 22.99
CA ILE A 5 -3.71 8.80 21.58
C ILE A 5 -5.19 8.36 21.49
N SER A 6 -6.03 9.16 20.84
CA SER A 6 -7.42 8.77 20.57
C SER A 6 -7.45 7.74 19.45
N LEU A 7 -8.01 6.56 19.74
CA LEU A 7 -8.16 5.47 18.79
C LEU A 7 -9.61 5.32 18.37
N THR A 8 -9.84 5.35 17.06
CA THR A 8 -11.16 5.17 16.45
C THR A 8 -11.09 4.21 15.28
N SER A 9 -12.24 3.67 14.87
CA SER A 9 -12.42 3.02 13.57
C SER A 9 -13.71 3.51 12.95
N ARG A 10 -13.61 4.18 11.80
CA ARG A 10 -14.75 4.80 11.10
C ARG A 10 -15.50 5.79 12.00
N GLY A 11 -14.76 6.51 12.82
CA GLY A 11 -15.29 7.51 13.76
C GLY A 11 -15.75 6.96 15.12
N GLU A 12 -15.85 5.64 15.29
CA GLU A 12 -16.26 5.03 16.56
C GLU A 12 -15.05 4.68 17.44
N PRO A 13 -15.08 4.93 18.77
CA PRO A 13 -13.98 4.57 19.66
C PRO A 13 -13.69 3.07 19.67
N ILE A 14 -12.41 2.70 19.68
CA ILE A 14 -11.96 1.30 19.74
C ILE A 14 -10.95 1.08 20.86
N GLN A 15 -10.86 -0.18 21.31
CA GLN A 15 -9.79 -0.64 22.21
C GLN A 15 -8.47 -0.81 21.46
N TYR A 16 -7.37 -0.80 22.19
CA TYR A 16 -6.02 -0.89 21.63
C TYR A 16 -5.82 -2.15 20.78
N GLU A 17 -6.30 -3.30 21.25
CA GLU A 17 -6.17 -4.60 20.56
C GLU A 17 -6.88 -4.60 19.20
N GLN A 18 -7.97 -3.84 19.07
CA GLN A 18 -8.76 -3.76 17.84
C GLN A 18 -8.02 -3.04 16.71
N LEU A 19 -6.91 -2.34 16.97
CA LEU A 19 -6.02 -1.83 15.92
C LEU A 19 -5.46 -2.96 15.04
N PHE A 20 -5.15 -4.10 15.66
CA PHE A 20 -4.45 -5.22 15.02
C PHE A 20 -5.41 -6.23 14.39
N GLU A 21 -6.61 -6.39 14.95
CA GLU A 21 -7.64 -7.33 14.51
C GLU A 21 -8.32 -6.92 13.21
N TYR A 22 -9.02 -7.82 12.50
CA TYR A 22 -9.86 -7.47 11.36
C TYR A 22 -11.29 -7.12 11.79
N THR A 23 -11.75 -5.92 11.46
CA THR A 23 -13.04 -5.33 11.88
C THR A 23 -13.90 -4.79 10.71
N ASN A 24 -13.38 -4.80 9.48
CA ASN A 24 -14.07 -4.22 8.32
C ASN A 24 -15.20 -5.09 7.74
N GLY A 25 -15.34 -6.36 8.17
CA GLY A 25 -16.44 -7.19 7.69
C GLY A 25 -16.44 -8.62 8.24
N ARG A 26 -17.25 -9.47 7.59
CA ARG A 26 -17.42 -10.89 7.89
C ARG A 26 -17.07 -11.71 6.65
N PHE A 27 -16.68 -12.96 6.82
CA PHE A 27 -16.38 -13.86 5.70
C PHE A 27 -17.46 -14.94 5.62
N LEU A 28 -17.95 -15.19 4.41
CA LEU A 28 -18.98 -16.22 4.17
C LEU A 28 -18.45 -17.65 4.45
N VAL A 29 -17.14 -17.86 4.31
CA VAL A 29 -16.47 -19.17 4.47
C VAL A 29 -15.22 -19.00 5.31
N ASN A 30 -14.93 -19.98 6.19
CA ASN A 30 -13.72 -20.05 7.01
C ASN A 30 -13.40 -18.77 7.80
N GLU A 31 -14.42 -18.12 8.37
CA GLU A 31 -14.30 -16.79 8.96
C GLU A 31 -13.16 -16.63 9.97
N LYS A 32 -13.04 -17.56 10.93
CA LYS A 32 -11.97 -17.49 11.94
C LYS A 32 -10.57 -17.50 11.29
N HIS A 33 -10.40 -18.26 10.21
CA HIS A 33 -9.16 -18.37 9.46
C HIS A 33 -8.88 -17.09 8.64
N GLU A 34 -9.89 -16.54 7.99
CA GLU A 34 -9.73 -15.32 7.18
C GLU A 34 -9.51 -14.08 8.05
N ILE A 35 -10.10 -14.03 9.25
CA ILE A 35 -9.81 -13.01 10.26
C ILE A 35 -8.38 -13.16 10.79
N SER A 36 -7.96 -14.38 11.16
CA SER A 36 -6.61 -14.60 11.73
C SER A 36 -5.50 -14.25 10.75
N LYS A 37 -5.67 -14.54 9.46
CA LYS A 37 -4.73 -14.12 8.41
C LYS A 37 -4.54 -12.60 8.33
N ARG A 38 -5.58 -11.84 8.67
CA ARG A 38 -5.60 -10.37 8.62
C ARG A 38 -5.26 -9.72 9.95
N TYR A 39 -4.83 -10.50 10.94
CA TYR A 39 -4.22 -9.94 12.13
C TYR A 39 -2.81 -9.43 11.79
N ALA A 40 -2.52 -8.18 12.17
CA ALA A 40 -1.21 -7.57 11.93
C ALA A 40 -0.78 -6.82 13.20
N LYS A 41 0.16 -7.39 13.94
CA LYS A 41 0.73 -6.76 15.14
C LYS A 41 1.92 -5.90 14.77
N PHE A 42 2.00 -4.72 15.37
CA PHE A 42 3.09 -3.77 15.20
C PHE A 42 3.22 -2.93 16.49
N ASP A 43 4.38 -2.29 16.66
CA ASP A 43 4.64 -1.35 17.75
C ASP A 43 4.06 0.03 17.39
N LEU A 44 3.01 0.44 18.10
CA LEU A 44 2.31 1.68 17.84
C LEU A 44 3.15 2.91 18.18
N ASP A 45 3.95 2.86 19.24
CA ASP A 45 4.77 3.99 19.71
C ASP A 45 5.94 4.23 18.74
N ALA A 46 6.57 3.16 18.27
CA ALA A 46 7.58 3.23 17.22
C ALA A 46 7.00 3.79 15.91
N LEU A 47 5.79 3.35 15.52
CA LEU A 47 5.11 3.88 14.34
C LEU A 47 4.80 5.37 14.48
N CYS A 48 4.27 5.79 15.63
CA CYS A 48 4.03 7.20 15.93
C CYS A 48 5.34 8.01 15.91
N THR A 49 6.45 7.44 16.38
CA THR A 49 7.77 8.08 16.34
C THR A 49 8.24 8.30 14.90
N VAL A 50 8.13 7.27 14.04
CA VAL A 50 8.43 7.38 12.61
C VAL A 50 7.64 8.52 12.00
N VAL A 51 6.32 8.52 12.15
CA VAL A 51 5.44 9.53 11.54
C VAL A 51 5.71 10.92 12.10
N SER A 52 5.84 11.07 13.42
CA SER A 52 6.08 12.37 14.06
C SER A 52 7.40 13.01 13.65
N SER A 53 8.40 12.18 13.30
CA SER A 53 9.73 12.61 12.88
C SER A 53 9.80 13.11 11.43
N LEU A 54 8.78 12.81 10.61
CA LEU A 54 8.77 13.23 9.20
C LEU A 54 8.73 14.75 9.10
N PRO A 55 9.54 15.38 8.23
CA PRO A 55 9.53 16.84 8.04
C PRO A 55 8.15 17.39 7.67
N PHE A 56 7.38 16.61 6.89
CA PHE A 56 6.01 16.95 6.54
C PHE A 56 5.11 17.04 7.78
N VAL A 57 5.27 16.16 8.78
CA VAL A 57 4.42 16.10 9.98
C VAL A 57 5.00 16.97 11.09
N SER A 58 6.22 16.67 11.54
CA SER A 58 7.01 17.38 12.55
C SER A 58 6.22 17.73 13.83
N SER A 59 5.39 16.80 14.30
CA SER A 59 4.50 16.98 15.44
C SER A 59 4.06 15.61 15.99
N PRO A 60 3.81 15.46 17.30
CA PRO A 60 3.29 14.22 17.87
C PRO A 60 1.94 13.82 17.26
N ILE A 61 1.67 12.51 17.21
CA ILE A 61 0.38 11.95 16.81
C ILE A 61 -0.59 12.01 17.99
N SER A 62 -1.79 12.52 17.72
CA SER A 62 -2.85 12.72 18.73
C SER A 62 -4.07 11.83 18.48
N LYS A 63 -4.34 11.46 17.22
CA LYS A 63 -5.49 10.63 16.84
C LYS A 63 -5.11 9.63 15.77
N ILE A 64 -5.72 8.45 15.83
CA ILE A 64 -5.61 7.42 14.82
C ILE A 64 -7.01 6.87 14.54
N ASP A 65 -7.44 6.97 13.29
CA ASP A 65 -8.65 6.34 12.80
C ASP A 65 -8.28 5.16 11.90
N LYS A 66 -8.70 3.97 12.30
CA LYS A 66 -8.49 2.73 11.58
C LYS A 66 -9.53 2.61 10.47
N LEU A 67 -9.09 2.89 9.24
CA LEU A 67 -9.91 2.78 8.03
C LEU A 67 -10.02 1.32 7.54
N GLU A 68 -8.93 0.56 7.67
CA GLU A 68 -8.78 -0.89 7.39
C GLU A 68 -9.23 -1.40 6.00
N GLY A 69 -8.33 -2.10 5.29
CA GLY A 69 -8.63 -2.83 4.06
C GLY A 69 -8.57 -4.35 4.23
N GLY A 70 -8.80 -5.08 3.14
CA GLY A 70 -8.71 -6.56 3.12
C GLY A 70 -7.28 -7.11 3.16
N PHE A 71 -6.27 -6.28 2.87
CA PHE A 71 -4.86 -6.70 2.73
C PHE A 71 -3.91 -5.96 3.67
N ASN A 72 -4.34 -4.81 4.21
CA ASN A 72 -3.53 -3.93 5.03
C ASN A 72 -4.38 -3.27 6.12
N LYS A 73 -3.76 -2.97 7.28
CA LYS A 73 -4.28 -1.98 8.22
C LYS A 73 -3.95 -0.60 7.65
N ALA A 74 -4.97 0.08 7.13
CA ALA A 74 -4.87 1.48 6.76
C ALA A 74 -5.28 2.34 7.97
N LEU A 75 -4.39 3.22 8.39
CA LEU A 75 -4.53 4.09 9.55
C LEU A 75 -4.45 5.55 9.07
N LEU A 76 -5.50 6.32 9.31
CA LEU A 76 -5.45 7.76 9.22
C LEU A 76 -4.88 8.30 10.53
N MET A 77 -3.67 8.85 10.50
CA MET A 77 -3.02 9.40 11.69
C MET A 77 -3.04 10.92 11.62
N THR A 78 -3.51 11.55 12.69
CA THR A 78 -3.60 13.01 12.82
C THR A 78 -2.64 13.50 13.90
N ALA A 79 -1.74 14.39 13.49
CA ALA A 79 -0.81 15.05 14.40
C ALA A 79 -1.49 16.19 15.19
N GLU A 80 -0.89 16.58 16.32
CA GLU A 80 -1.37 17.69 17.16
C GLU A 80 -1.46 19.02 16.40
N ASN A 81 -0.59 19.23 15.40
CA ASN A 81 -0.65 20.40 14.51
C ASN A 81 -1.72 20.31 13.41
N GLY A 82 -2.59 19.29 13.44
CA GLY A 82 -3.70 19.09 12.51
C GLY A 82 -3.33 18.44 11.18
N LYS A 83 -2.05 18.13 10.94
CA LYS A 83 -1.64 17.43 9.71
C LYS A 83 -2.07 15.97 9.76
N GLU A 84 -2.48 15.48 8.61
CA GLU A 84 -3.00 14.11 8.45
C GLU A 84 -2.17 13.34 7.44
N ILE A 85 -1.93 12.07 7.74
CA ILE A 85 -1.24 11.12 6.86
C ILE A 85 -1.97 9.77 6.86
N ILE A 86 -1.69 8.96 5.85
CA ILE A 86 -2.15 7.57 5.81
C ILE A 86 -0.95 6.66 6.03
N THR A 87 -1.05 5.77 7.01
CA THR A 87 -0.08 4.70 7.21
C THR A 87 -0.71 3.37 6.86
N LYS A 88 0.01 2.55 6.09
CA LYS A 88 -0.40 1.20 5.72
C LYS A 88 0.54 0.20 6.38
N ILE A 89 -0.03 -0.77 7.09
CA ILE A 89 0.68 -1.94 7.63
C ILE A 89 0.14 -3.20 6.92
N PRO A 90 0.95 -3.94 6.15
CA PRO A 90 0.52 -5.16 5.51
C PRO A 90 0.06 -6.24 6.49
N CYS A 91 -0.92 -7.06 6.06
CA CYS A 91 -1.26 -8.29 6.75
C CYS A 91 -0.32 -9.40 6.26
N PRO A 92 0.69 -9.84 7.04
CA PRO A 92 1.80 -10.68 6.55
C PRO A 92 1.36 -12.08 6.09
N THR A 93 0.20 -12.55 6.53
CA THR A 93 -0.35 -13.86 6.12
C THR A 93 -1.21 -13.78 4.85
N VAL A 94 -1.47 -12.57 4.35
CA VAL A 94 -2.25 -12.31 3.12
C VAL A 94 -1.37 -11.73 2.02
N VAL A 95 -0.38 -10.93 2.43
CA VAL A 95 0.52 -10.21 1.55
C VAL A 95 1.94 -10.73 1.81
N PRO A 96 2.73 -11.03 0.76
CA PRO A 96 4.10 -11.47 0.95
C PRO A 96 4.87 -10.43 1.70
N ALA A 97 5.58 -10.91 2.70
CA ALA A 97 6.61 -10.16 3.35
C ALA A 97 7.58 -9.56 2.31
N GLU A 98 7.96 -8.32 2.55
CA GLU A 98 9.00 -7.52 1.92
C GLU A 98 8.67 -7.05 0.48
N TYR A 99 8.15 -7.94 -0.36
CA TYR A 99 7.94 -7.66 -1.77
C TYR A 99 6.81 -6.66 -2.02
N SER A 100 5.70 -6.75 -1.27
CA SER A 100 4.54 -5.90 -1.53
C SER A 100 4.79 -4.44 -1.14
N THR A 101 5.42 -4.20 0.01
CA THR A 101 5.67 -2.83 0.51
C THR A 101 6.66 -2.11 -0.39
N ALA A 102 7.79 -2.75 -0.68
CA ALA A 102 8.80 -2.19 -1.56
C ALA A 102 8.24 -1.94 -2.97
N SER A 103 7.42 -2.87 -3.48
CA SER A 103 6.88 -2.72 -4.81
C SER A 103 5.80 -1.65 -4.92
N GLU A 104 4.94 -1.53 -3.92
CA GLU A 104 3.94 -0.46 -3.89
C GLU A 104 4.62 0.92 -3.80
N ALA A 105 5.62 1.08 -2.93
CA ALA A 105 6.37 2.32 -2.81
C ALA A 105 7.05 2.72 -4.14
N ALA A 106 7.72 1.76 -4.79
CA ALA A 106 8.35 2.00 -6.09
C ALA A 106 7.33 2.31 -7.19
N SER A 107 6.18 1.62 -7.20
CA SER A 107 5.13 1.85 -8.21
C SER A 107 4.52 3.24 -8.08
N LEU A 108 4.23 3.70 -6.86
CA LEU A 108 3.71 5.05 -6.62
C LEU A 108 4.71 6.12 -7.06
N GLU A 109 5.99 5.94 -6.77
CA GLU A 109 7.05 6.86 -7.21
C GLU A 109 7.20 6.87 -8.74
N TYR A 110 7.18 5.69 -9.35
CA TYR A 110 7.33 5.54 -10.78
C TYR A 110 6.17 6.19 -11.55
N VAL A 111 4.92 5.92 -11.14
CA VAL A 111 3.73 6.56 -11.76
C VAL A 111 3.79 8.07 -11.61
N ARG A 112 4.20 8.58 -10.44
CA ARG A 112 4.29 10.03 -10.20
C ARG A 112 5.33 10.73 -11.06
N SER A 113 6.46 10.08 -11.30
CA SER A 113 7.56 10.63 -12.10
C SER A 113 7.34 10.53 -13.61
N HIS A 114 6.49 9.60 -14.07
CA HIS A 114 6.29 9.33 -15.49
C HIS A 114 4.92 9.73 -16.03
N THR A 115 3.98 10.16 -15.18
CA THR A 115 2.62 10.53 -15.59
C THR A 115 2.15 11.79 -14.87
N SER A 116 1.05 12.38 -15.34
CA SER A 116 0.37 13.48 -14.64
C SER A 116 -0.65 12.99 -13.61
N ILE A 117 -0.68 11.68 -13.31
CA ILE A 117 -1.71 11.08 -12.45
C ILE A 117 -1.45 11.49 -11.00
N PRO A 118 -2.45 12.05 -10.30
CA PRO A 118 -2.29 12.45 -8.90
C PRO A 118 -2.33 11.22 -7.99
N VAL A 119 -1.16 10.60 -7.79
CA VAL A 119 -0.96 9.52 -6.81
C VAL A 119 -0.44 10.08 -5.48
N SER A 120 -0.68 9.37 -4.37
CA SER A 120 -0.14 9.74 -3.05
C SER A 120 1.38 9.82 -3.07
N ASN A 121 1.94 10.84 -2.42
CA ASN A 121 3.37 10.90 -2.13
C ASN A 121 3.75 9.85 -1.07
N VAL A 122 4.83 9.12 -1.33
CA VAL A 122 5.43 8.21 -0.34
C VAL A 122 6.36 9.04 0.55
N LEU A 123 6.01 9.17 1.82
CA LEU A 123 6.75 9.99 2.79
C LEU A 123 7.82 9.20 3.53
N ALA A 124 7.55 7.93 3.81
CA ALA A 124 8.49 6.96 4.37
C ALA A 124 7.96 5.56 4.13
N TRP A 125 8.83 4.57 4.08
CA TRP A 125 8.44 3.16 4.03
C TRP A 125 9.59 2.29 4.53
N ASN A 126 9.28 1.08 4.98
CA ASN A 126 10.28 0.06 5.30
C ASN A 126 9.66 -1.32 5.09
N SER A 127 10.34 -2.15 4.30
CA SER A 127 9.92 -3.52 4.01
C SER A 127 10.58 -4.57 4.91
N ASP A 128 11.52 -4.20 5.79
CA ASP A 128 12.18 -5.13 6.71
C ASP A 128 11.46 -5.18 8.06
N PHE A 129 11.03 -6.37 8.49
CA PHE A 129 10.39 -6.60 9.78
C PHE A 129 11.28 -6.32 10.99
N SER A 130 12.60 -6.28 10.83
CA SER A 130 13.55 -5.99 11.92
C SER A 130 13.52 -4.54 12.38
N ASN A 131 12.83 -3.67 11.65
CA ASN A 131 12.69 -2.27 12.00
C ASN A 131 11.92 -2.08 13.34
N PRO A 132 12.07 -0.94 14.03
CA PRO A 132 11.46 -0.73 15.36
C PRO A 132 9.93 -0.87 15.43
N VAL A 133 9.21 -0.71 14.31
CA VAL A 133 7.75 -0.93 14.24
C VAL A 133 7.42 -2.43 14.36
N GLY A 134 8.38 -3.32 14.12
CA GLY A 134 8.18 -4.78 14.12
C GLY A 134 7.27 -5.26 13.00
N SER A 135 7.04 -4.42 11.99
CA SER A 135 6.20 -4.69 10.83
C SER A 135 6.60 -3.79 9.67
N GLU A 136 6.33 -4.26 8.46
CA GLU A 136 6.44 -3.42 7.28
C GLU A 136 5.46 -2.24 7.33
N TYR A 137 5.84 -1.14 6.70
CA TYR A 137 4.95 0.00 6.60
C TYR A 137 5.21 0.85 5.36
N ILE A 138 4.15 1.55 4.94
CA ILE A 138 4.24 2.70 4.03
C ILE A 138 3.49 3.86 4.68
N VAL A 139 4.16 5.00 4.82
CA VAL A 139 3.57 6.29 5.20
C VAL A 139 3.36 7.10 3.94
N LEU A 140 2.12 7.46 3.69
CA LEU A 140 1.64 8.15 2.50
C LEU A 140 1.03 9.50 2.88
N GLU A 141 1.17 10.47 1.99
CA GLU A 141 0.34 11.67 2.03
C GLU A 141 -1.15 11.31 1.90
N LYS A 142 -1.98 11.93 2.74
CA LYS A 142 -3.43 11.86 2.61
C LYS A 142 -3.89 12.65 1.40
N VAL A 143 -4.44 11.96 0.40
CA VAL A 143 -5.07 12.61 -0.77
C VAL A 143 -6.50 13.00 -0.42
N ASN A 144 -6.82 14.27 -0.67
CA ASN A 144 -8.18 14.78 -0.48
C ASN A 144 -9.08 14.33 -1.64
N GLY A 145 -10.18 13.67 -1.32
CA GLY A 145 -11.12 13.19 -2.32
C GLY A 145 -12.34 12.52 -1.71
N ARG A 146 -13.29 12.14 -2.57
CA ARG A 146 -14.45 11.32 -2.21
C ARG A 146 -14.41 10.04 -3.03
N GLN A 147 -14.83 8.93 -2.43
CA GLN A 147 -14.94 7.67 -3.14
C GLN A 147 -15.98 7.81 -4.26
N LEU A 148 -15.65 7.34 -5.47
CA LEU A 148 -16.55 7.46 -6.62
C LEU A 148 -17.92 6.84 -6.35
N ILE A 149 -17.94 5.68 -5.69
CA ILE A 149 -19.18 4.96 -5.36
C ILE A 149 -20.15 5.79 -4.51
N SER A 150 -19.66 6.69 -3.65
CA SER A 150 -20.54 7.48 -2.78
C SER A 150 -21.19 8.66 -3.49
N VAL A 151 -20.72 9.02 -4.68
CA VAL A 151 -21.22 10.20 -5.42
C VAL A 151 -21.80 9.84 -6.78
N TRP A 152 -21.50 8.64 -7.31
CA TRP A 152 -21.88 8.23 -8.66
C TRP A 152 -23.39 8.35 -8.93
N GLY A 153 -24.22 7.88 -7.99
CA GLY A 153 -25.67 7.91 -8.12
C GLY A 153 -26.29 9.32 -8.06
N GLU A 154 -25.56 10.28 -7.50
CA GLU A 154 -25.98 11.69 -7.41
C GLU A 154 -25.53 12.52 -8.61
N MET A 155 -24.58 12.00 -9.40
CA MET A 155 -24.03 12.70 -10.56
C MET A 155 -25.01 12.70 -11.74
N GLY A 156 -25.15 13.85 -12.40
CA GLY A 156 -25.86 13.94 -13.68
C GLY A 156 -25.10 13.25 -14.81
N GLN A 157 -25.80 12.87 -15.89
CA GLN A 157 -25.21 12.15 -17.03
C GLN A 157 -23.98 12.85 -17.63
N LEU A 158 -24.02 14.18 -17.78
CA LEU A 158 -22.88 14.96 -18.29
C LEU A 158 -21.67 14.92 -17.34
N GLN A 159 -21.88 14.84 -16.02
CA GLN A 159 -20.79 14.72 -15.05
C GLN A 159 -20.17 13.33 -15.09
N GLN A 160 -21.00 12.28 -15.16
CA GLN A 160 -20.54 10.90 -15.33
C GLN A 160 -19.74 10.74 -16.61
N PHE A 161 -20.22 11.30 -17.74
CA PHE A 161 -19.50 11.26 -19.01
C PHE A 161 -18.12 11.93 -18.92
N LYS A 162 -18.05 13.16 -18.37
CA LYS A 162 -16.77 13.84 -18.15
C LYS A 162 -15.82 13.05 -17.25
N LEU A 163 -16.34 12.40 -16.22
CA LEU A 163 -15.55 11.56 -15.33
C LEU A 163 -14.96 10.36 -16.06
N ILE A 164 -15.77 9.66 -16.87
CA ILE A 164 -15.30 8.55 -17.71
C ILE A 164 -14.21 9.03 -18.66
N GLN A 165 -14.38 10.19 -19.30
CA GLN A 165 -13.33 10.76 -20.16
C GLN A 165 -12.02 11.00 -19.41
N ASN A 166 -12.08 11.55 -18.20
CA ASN A 166 -10.90 11.74 -17.36
C ASN A 166 -10.26 10.39 -16.97
N LEU A 167 -11.06 9.38 -16.61
CA LEU A 167 -10.54 8.05 -16.29
C LEU A 167 -9.78 7.44 -17.47
N VAL A 168 -10.35 7.53 -18.68
CA VAL A 168 -9.70 7.07 -19.92
C VAL A 168 -8.37 7.79 -20.16
N GLN A 169 -8.29 9.08 -19.86
CA GLN A 169 -7.03 9.84 -19.96
C GLN A 169 -5.97 9.34 -18.96
N LEU A 170 -6.35 8.99 -17.73
CA LEU A 170 -5.43 8.43 -16.74
C LEU A 170 -4.97 7.02 -17.16
N GLU A 171 -5.90 6.17 -17.60
CA GLU A 171 -5.58 4.81 -18.09
C GLU A 171 -4.68 4.85 -19.32
N SER A 172 -4.92 5.76 -20.26
CA SER A 172 -4.08 5.95 -21.44
C SER A 172 -2.64 6.33 -21.07
N GLN A 173 -2.44 7.13 -20.02
CA GLN A 173 -1.10 7.48 -19.55
C GLN A 173 -0.39 6.26 -18.96
N LEU A 174 -1.07 5.48 -18.11
CA LEU A 174 -0.50 4.23 -17.57
C LEU A 174 -0.16 3.24 -18.68
N ALA A 175 -1.04 3.07 -19.67
CA ALA A 175 -0.85 2.17 -20.79
C ALA A 175 0.29 2.58 -21.73
N SER A 176 0.65 3.87 -21.74
CA SER A 176 1.76 4.39 -22.54
C SER A 176 3.15 4.11 -21.94
N ILE A 177 3.20 3.62 -20.70
CA ILE A 177 4.45 3.28 -20.04
C ILE A 177 4.97 1.96 -20.60
N GLU A 178 6.16 2.01 -21.21
CA GLU A 178 6.85 0.82 -21.72
C GLU A 178 7.76 0.23 -20.64
N PHE A 179 7.68 -1.08 -20.47
CA PHE A 179 8.50 -1.83 -19.53
C PHE A 179 9.38 -2.85 -20.28
N PRO A 180 10.66 -3.02 -19.88
CA PRO A 180 11.58 -3.96 -20.51
C PRO A 180 11.31 -5.44 -20.16
N GLY A 181 10.20 -5.74 -19.48
CA GLY A 181 9.83 -7.09 -19.04
C GLY A 181 8.57 -7.09 -18.18
N TYR A 182 8.26 -8.24 -17.59
CA TYR A 182 7.11 -8.45 -16.72
C TYR A 182 7.55 -8.82 -15.30
N GLY A 183 6.91 -8.21 -14.31
CA GLY A 183 7.23 -8.44 -12.91
C GLY A 183 6.62 -7.35 -12.04
N HIS A 184 7.16 -7.18 -10.84
CA HIS A 184 6.83 -6.08 -9.95
C HIS A 184 7.89 -4.99 -10.03
N LEU A 185 7.50 -3.73 -9.87
CA LEU A 185 8.45 -2.61 -9.79
C LEU A 185 9.11 -2.58 -8.42
N TYR A 186 10.40 -2.26 -8.36
CA TYR A 186 11.15 -2.05 -7.11
C TYR A 186 12.15 -0.92 -7.31
N PHE A 187 12.53 -0.24 -6.22
CA PHE A 187 13.74 0.56 -6.24
C PHE A 187 14.96 -0.36 -6.35
N ARG A 188 15.98 0.07 -7.09
CA ARG A 188 17.18 -0.72 -7.34
C ARG A 188 17.93 -1.06 -6.06
N HIS A 189 17.95 -0.13 -5.10
CA HIS A 189 18.59 -0.33 -3.79
C HIS A 189 17.76 -1.22 -2.86
N SER A 190 16.46 -1.37 -3.11
CA SER A 190 15.57 -2.24 -2.31
C SER A 190 15.37 -3.62 -2.90
N ALA A 191 15.78 -3.84 -4.14
CA ALA A 191 15.72 -5.16 -4.75
C ALA A 191 16.65 -6.13 -4.00
N LYS A 192 16.14 -7.30 -3.60
CA LYS A 192 16.91 -8.27 -2.83
C LYS A 192 18.18 -8.67 -3.56
N HIS A 193 19.30 -8.65 -2.83
CA HIS A 193 20.56 -9.17 -3.33
C HIS A 193 20.42 -10.64 -3.75
N GLY A 194 20.78 -10.93 -5.00
CA GLY A 194 20.73 -12.28 -5.57
C GLY A 194 19.42 -12.65 -6.26
N SER A 195 18.38 -11.81 -6.19
CA SER A 195 17.19 -12.00 -7.02
C SER A 195 17.43 -11.51 -8.46
N PRO A 196 16.94 -12.23 -9.48
CA PRO A 196 16.99 -11.73 -10.86
C PRO A 196 16.18 -10.43 -10.97
N VAL A 197 16.74 -9.42 -11.62
CA VAL A 197 16.09 -8.13 -11.88
C VAL A 197 16.35 -7.69 -13.31
N ILE A 198 15.38 -6.99 -13.91
CA ILE A 198 15.51 -6.32 -15.21
C ILE A 198 15.58 -4.81 -14.93
N PRO A 199 16.71 -4.13 -15.18
CA PRO A 199 16.82 -2.69 -14.94
C PRO A 199 15.88 -1.92 -15.88
N ILE A 200 15.20 -0.91 -15.35
CA ILE A 200 14.42 0.05 -16.14
C ILE A 200 15.25 1.32 -16.35
N ASN A 201 15.80 1.83 -15.25
CA ASN A 201 16.70 2.98 -15.21
C ASN A 201 17.65 2.85 -14.01
N ASP A 202 18.30 3.94 -13.61
CA ASP A 202 19.26 3.93 -12.48
C ASP A 202 18.58 3.70 -11.13
N ASP A 203 17.33 4.13 -10.98
CA ASP A 203 16.60 4.12 -9.71
C ASP A 203 15.65 2.93 -9.55
N CYS A 204 15.13 2.39 -10.66
CA CYS A 204 14.05 1.40 -10.67
C CYS A 204 14.39 0.16 -11.52
N CYS A 205 13.85 -0.98 -11.09
CA CYS A 205 13.96 -2.25 -11.79
C CYS A 205 12.67 -3.07 -11.69
N ILE A 206 12.51 -4.00 -12.61
CA ILE A 206 11.50 -5.06 -12.53
C ILE A 206 12.12 -6.25 -11.81
N GLY A 207 11.50 -6.67 -10.70
CA GLY A 207 11.90 -7.84 -9.93
C GLY A 207 10.81 -8.91 -9.90
N PRO A 208 10.96 -9.92 -9.04
CA PRO A 208 10.01 -11.02 -8.93
C PRO A 208 8.58 -10.53 -8.73
N ALA A 209 7.66 -11.07 -9.53
CA ALA A 209 6.23 -10.95 -9.31
C ALA A 209 5.78 -11.99 -8.30
N TYR A 210 5.07 -11.53 -7.29
CA TYR A 210 4.36 -12.43 -6.41
C TYR A 210 3.06 -12.88 -7.06
N ASN A 211 2.77 -14.18 -6.94
CA ASN A 211 1.49 -14.74 -7.35
C ASN A 211 0.93 -15.57 -6.18
N ALA A 212 0.32 -14.91 -5.19
CA ALA A 212 -0.77 -15.55 -4.45
C ALA A 212 -1.89 -15.69 -5.46
N SER A 213 -1.91 -16.78 -6.19
CA SER A 213 -3.05 -17.07 -7.01
C SER A 213 -4.28 -17.11 -6.10
N TRP A 214 -5.35 -16.47 -6.55
CA TRP A 214 -6.73 -16.69 -6.10
C TRP A 214 -7.20 -18.17 -6.26
N PHE A 215 -6.31 -19.06 -6.70
CA PHE A 215 -6.45 -20.50 -6.88
C PHE A 215 -5.29 -21.24 -6.20
N PRO A 216 -5.50 -22.44 -5.63
CA PRO A 216 -4.42 -23.20 -5.01
C PRO A 216 -3.39 -23.62 -6.06
N GLN A 217 -2.13 -23.21 -5.91
CA GLN A 217 -1.01 -23.71 -6.70
C GLN A 217 -0.30 -24.86 -6.00
N PHE A 218 0.03 -25.89 -6.78
CA PHE A 218 0.63 -27.17 -6.34
C PHE A 218 2.18 -27.16 -6.33
N ARG A 219 2.86 -26.01 -6.19
CA ARG A 219 4.34 -25.98 -6.10
C ARG A 219 4.87 -25.03 -5.03
N ASN A 220 5.91 -25.48 -4.34
CA ASN A 220 6.58 -24.88 -3.17
C ASN A 220 7.35 -23.56 -3.42
N GLN A 221 7.00 -22.76 -4.44
CA GLN A 221 7.61 -21.43 -4.63
C GLN A 221 6.53 -20.37 -4.73
N GLU A 222 6.59 -19.42 -3.79
CA GLU A 222 5.59 -18.36 -3.62
C GLU A 222 5.81 -17.16 -4.56
N TYR A 223 6.91 -17.09 -5.32
CA TYR A 223 7.23 -15.97 -6.23
C TYR A 223 7.77 -16.48 -7.58
N SER A 224 7.64 -15.65 -8.64
CA SER A 224 8.05 -15.99 -10.01
C SER A 224 8.57 -14.77 -10.79
N GLY A 225 9.35 -14.98 -11.84
CA GLY A 225 9.91 -13.90 -12.67
C GLY A 225 11.09 -13.15 -12.03
N PRO A 226 11.48 -11.97 -12.54
CA PRO A 226 10.88 -11.25 -13.66
C PRO A 226 11.09 -11.99 -14.99
N PHE A 227 10.22 -11.72 -15.96
CA PHE A 227 10.24 -12.34 -17.28
C PHE A 227 10.61 -11.33 -18.36
N LEU A 228 11.40 -11.74 -19.34
CA LEU A 228 11.66 -10.92 -20.52
C LEU A 228 10.40 -10.83 -21.40
N PRO A 229 10.28 -9.77 -22.23
CA PRO A 229 9.22 -9.67 -23.22
C PRO A 229 9.29 -10.86 -24.18
N TYR A 230 8.14 -11.36 -24.62
CA TYR A 230 8.05 -12.49 -25.56
C TYR A 230 8.84 -12.26 -26.86
N LEU A 231 9.07 -11.01 -27.24
CA LEU A 231 9.85 -10.63 -28.43
C LEU A 231 11.36 -10.96 -28.31
N ASN A 232 11.90 -11.05 -27.09
CA ASN A 232 13.32 -11.34 -26.85
C ASN A 232 13.63 -12.84 -26.69
N LEU A 233 12.62 -13.71 -26.78
CA LEU A 233 12.76 -15.17 -26.66
C LEU A 233 12.81 -15.90 -28.02
N LEU A 234 12.79 -15.14 -29.13
CA LEU A 234 12.75 -15.66 -30.50
C LEU A 234 14.08 -15.56 -31.25
N TYR A 235 15.21 -15.34 -30.56
CA TYR A 235 16.55 -15.36 -31.13
C TYR A 235 17.51 -16.19 -30.29
#